data_AF-A0A3N6MIZ2-F1
#
_entry.id   AF-A0A3N6MIZ2-F1
#
_cell.length_a   1.000
_cell.length_b   1.000
_cell.length_c   1.000
_cell.angle_alpha   90.00
_cell.angle_beta   90.00
_cell.angle_gamma   90.00
#
_symmetry.space_group_name_H-M   'P 1'
#
loop_
_entity.id
_entity.type
_entity.pdbx_description
1 polymer ?
#
loop_
_entity_poly.entity_id
_entity_poly.type
_entity_poly.pdbx_seq_one_letter_code
_entity_poly.pdbx_strand_id
1 'polypeptide(L)'
;MRVERPLVLEIDRREPRVGKEITVRVRDRSNRPVEDAIVEAGSKRVRTDHRGRCTLTLRTPGFWKILATKPPTGRVAYEPATALIRVVPGRAASRSGRRINRGLSG
;
A
#
# COMPACT_ATOMS: atom_id res chain seq x y z
N MET A 1 33.50 -5.38 5.06
CA MET A 1 32.33 -6.28 5.06
C MET A 1 31.06 -5.43 5.14
N ARG A 2 30.05 -5.69 4.29
CA ARG A 2 28.72 -5.08 4.42
C ARG A 2 27.79 -6.07 5.12
N VAL A 3 26.94 -5.58 6.01
CA VAL A 3 25.92 -6.41 6.67
C VAL A 3 24.69 -6.47 5.79
N GLU A 4 24.14 -7.66 5.59
CA GLU A 4 22.83 -7.84 4.93
C GLU A 4 21.71 -7.56 5.91
N ARG A 5 20.76 -6.72 5.49
CA ARG A 5 19.64 -6.31 6.31
C ARG A 5 18.33 -6.44 5.54
N PRO A 6 17.61 -7.55 5.73
CA PRO A 6 16.30 -7.71 5.12
C PRO A 6 15.31 -6.70 5.65
N LEU A 7 14.57 -6.10 4.72
CA LEU A 7 13.42 -5.28 5.05
C LEU A 7 12.23 -6.17 5.40
N VAL A 8 11.34 -5.63 6.21
CA VAL A 8 10.05 -6.20 6.56
C VAL A 8 9.02 -5.11 6.33
N LEU A 9 7.99 -5.46 5.55
CA LEU A 9 6.92 -4.56 5.15
C LEU A 9 5.62 -4.97 5.83
N GLU A 10 5.04 -4.06 6.59
CA GLU A 10 3.73 -4.22 7.23
C GLU A 10 2.74 -3.21 6.66
N ILE A 11 1.52 -3.67 6.46
CA ILE A 11 0.42 -2.84 5.96
C ILE A 11 -0.70 -2.94 6.98
N ASP A 12 -1.20 -1.79 7.41
CA ASP A 12 -2.28 -1.70 8.40
C ASP A 12 -3.58 -2.39 7.94
N ARG A 13 -3.83 -2.40 6.63
CA ARG A 13 -5.02 -2.98 6.00
C ARG A 13 -4.67 -3.73 4.73
N ARG A 14 -4.98 -5.02 4.67
CA ARG A 14 -4.80 -5.85 3.47
C ARG A 14 -5.89 -5.67 2.42
N GLU A 15 -7.05 -5.15 2.82
CA GLU A 15 -8.21 -4.90 1.95
C GLU A 15 -8.76 -3.46 2.05
N PRO A 16 -7.97 -2.43 1.69
CA PRO A 16 -8.46 -1.07 1.69
C PRO A 16 -9.48 -0.84 0.57
N ARG A 17 -10.43 0.06 0.83
CA ARG A 17 -11.30 0.58 -0.24
C ARG A 17 -10.52 1.52 -1.16
N VAL A 18 -10.89 1.56 -2.44
CA VAL A 18 -10.38 2.55 -3.40
C VAL A 18 -10.43 3.96 -2.80
N GLY A 19 -9.34 4.70 -2.95
CA GLY A 19 -9.21 6.07 -2.49
C GLY A 19 -9.04 6.23 -0.97
N LYS A 20 -9.01 5.14 -0.19
CA LYS A 20 -8.65 5.20 1.22
C LYS A 20 -7.14 5.12 1.39
N GLU A 21 -6.65 5.86 2.37
CA GLU A 21 -5.25 5.80 2.77
C GLU A 21 -4.95 4.48 3.47
N ILE A 22 -3.78 3.93 3.16
CA ILE A 22 -3.15 2.82 3.87
C ILE A 22 -1.83 3.30 4.44
N THR A 23 -1.55 2.84 5.65
CA THR A 23 -0.26 3.07 6.30
C THR A 23 0.63 1.88 6.03
N VAL A 24 1.79 2.14 5.45
CA VAL A 24 2.86 1.15 5.29
C VAL A 24 3.95 1.44 6.31
N ARG A 25 4.39 0.40 7.01
CA ARG A 25 5.54 0.45 7.90
C ARG A 25 6.65 -0.42 7.33
N VAL A 26 7.85 0.13 7.27
CA VAL A 26 9.07 -0.56 6.86
C VAL A 26 10.03 -0.63 8.05
N ARG A 27 10.47 -1.83 8.36
CA ARG A 27 11.38 -2.13 9.47
C ARG A 27 12.42 -3.17 9.06
N ASP A 28 13.48 -3.33 9.84
CA ASP A 28 14.40 -4.45 9.69
C ASP A 28 13.96 -5.67 10.53
N ARG A 29 14.69 -6.79 10.40
CA ARG A 29 14.44 -8.00 11.21
C ARG A 29 14.61 -7.79 12.72
N SER A 30 15.37 -6.77 13.13
CA SER A 30 15.53 -6.37 14.53
C SER A 30 14.43 -5.41 15.01
N ASN A 31 13.34 -5.27 14.23
CA ASN A 31 12.20 -4.39 14.51
C ASN A 31 12.56 -2.90 14.54
N ARG A 32 13.72 -2.50 14.00
CA ARG A 32 14.11 -1.09 13.92
C ARG A 32 13.42 -0.42 12.72
N PRO A 33 12.86 0.78 12.88
CA PRO A 33 12.27 1.51 11.76
C PRO A 33 13.33 1.82 10.71
N VAL A 34 12.95 1.75 9.44
CA VAL A 34 13.84 2.09 8.33
C VAL A 34 13.31 3.36 7.68
N GLU A 35 13.95 4.49 8.01
CA GLU A 35 13.72 5.79 7.37
C GLU A 35 14.20 5.79 5.92
N ASP A 36 13.63 6.65 5.06
CA ASP A 36 14.00 6.82 3.65
C ASP A 36 13.96 5.53 2.81
N ALA A 37 13.35 4.46 3.31
CA ALA A 37 12.97 3.33 2.48
C ALA A 37 11.93 3.80 1.45
N ILE A 38 12.12 3.35 0.23
CA ILE A 38 11.29 3.66 -0.92
C ILE A 38 10.21 2.59 -1.00
N VAL A 39 8.95 3.00 -0.91
CA VAL A 39 7.79 2.15 -1.06
C VAL A 39 7.11 2.45 -2.39
N GLU A 40 6.96 1.40 -3.20
CA GLU A 40 6.42 1.45 -4.56
C GLU A 40 5.13 0.65 -4.66
N ALA A 41 4.14 1.23 -5.35
CA ALA A 41 2.87 0.61 -5.69
C ALA A 41 2.45 1.04 -7.10
N GLY A 42 2.72 0.21 -8.09
CA GLY A 42 2.61 0.58 -9.51
C GLY A 42 3.52 1.78 -9.83
N SER A 43 2.94 2.87 -10.34
CA SER A 43 3.68 4.12 -10.64
C SER A 43 3.88 5.04 -9.43
N LYS A 44 3.24 4.77 -8.29
CA LYS A 44 3.38 5.60 -7.08
C LYS A 44 4.63 5.17 -6.30
N ARG A 45 5.44 6.16 -5.92
CA ARG A 45 6.67 6.00 -5.14
C ARG A 45 6.68 6.99 -3.97
N VAL A 46 6.85 6.50 -2.75
CA VAL A 46 6.86 7.34 -1.53
C VAL A 46 8.02 6.90 -0.62
N ARG A 47 8.62 7.84 0.09
CA ARG A 47 9.65 7.53 1.11
C ARG A 47 9.04 7.44 2.49
N THR A 48 9.60 6.56 3.31
CA THR A 48 9.27 6.45 4.73
C THR A 48 9.91 7.56 5.55
N ASP A 49 9.21 8.00 6.58
CA ASP A 49 9.67 8.98 7.57
C ASP A 49 10.66 8.37 8.59
N HIS A 50 11.12 9.17 9.56
CA HIS A 50 11.98 8.75 10.67
C HIS A 50 11.42 7.59 11.52
N ARG A 51 10.11 7.33 11.45
CA ARG A 51 9.44 6.20 12.14
C ARG A 51 9.29 4.97 11.24
N GLY A 52 9.85 5.02 10.04
CA GLY A 52 9.73 3.98 9.03
C GLY A 52 8.32 3.88 8.45
N ARG A 53 7.55 4.98 8.41
CA ARG A 53 6.15 4.98 7.95
C ARG A 53 5.96 5.83 6.70
N CYS A 54 5.05 5.42 5.83
CA CYS A 54 4.54 6.25 4.75
C CYS A 54 3.06 5.93 4.48
N THR A 55 2.35 6.84 3.81
CA THR A 55 0.97 6.62 3.38
C THR A 55 0.87 6.43 1.87
N LEU A 56 0.02 5.49 1.46
CA LEU A 56 -0.33 5.27 0.07
C LEU A 56 -1.84 5.40 -0.12
N THR A 57 -2.24 5.72 -1.35
CA THR A 57 -3.65 5.81 -1.75
C THR A 57 -3.75 5.18 -3.11
N LEU A 58 -4.52 4.11 -3.21
CA LEU A 58 -4.68 3.35 -4.45
C LEU A 58 -6.04 3.67 -5.05
N ARG A 59 -6.03 4.11 -6.32
CA ARG A 59 -7.22 4.68 -6.98
C ARG A 59 -7.97 3.70 -7.86
N THR A 60 -7.43 2.51 -8.09
CA THR A 60 -8.11 1.45 -8.85
C THR A 60 -8.24 0.20 -7.99
N PRO A 61 -9.39 -0.51 -8.10
CA PRO A 61 -9.57 -1.78 -7.42
C PRO A 61 -8.69 -2.85 -8.06
N GLY A 62 -8.41 -3.93 -7.33
CA GLY A 62 -7.61 -5.05 -7.79
C GLY A 62 -6.46 -5.40 -6.85
N PHE A 63 -5.60 -6.31 -7.30
CA PHE A 63 -4.42 -6.72 -6.56
C PHE A 63 -3.26 -5.76 -6.82
N TRP A 64 -2.59 -5.35 -5.75
CA TRP A 64 -1.46 -4.44 -5.80
C TRP A 64 -0.26 -5.07 -5.10
N LYS A 65 0.84 -5.15 -5.84
CA LYS A 65 2.15 -5.47 -5.28
C LYS A 65 2.74 -4.19 -4.68
N ILE A 66 3.05 -4.25 -3.39
CA ILE A 66 3.77 -3.21 -2.66
C ILE A 66 5.20 -3.68 -2.48
N LEU A 67 6.15 -2.88 -2.94
CA LEU A 67 7.58 -3.18 -2.87
C LEU A 67 8.27 -2.13 -2.00
N ALA A 68 8.99 -2.57 -0.97
CA ALA A 68 9.91 -1.72 -0.21
C ALA A 68 11.36 -2.02 -0.62
N THR A 69 12.08 -0.97 -1.00
CA THR A 69 13.51 -1.01 -1.30
C THR A 69 14.23 0.06 -0.50
N LYS A 70 15.54 -0.11 -0.29
CA LYS A 70 16.40 0.96 0.21
C LYS A 70 17.77 0.86 -0.45
N PRO A 71 18.32 1.96 -1.00
CA PRO A 71 19.66 1.95 -1.54
C PRO A 71 20.69 1.46 -0.50
N PRO A 72 21.67 0.65 -0.90
CA PRO A 72 22.72 0.21 0.00
C PRO A 72 23.57 1.41 0.46
N THR A 73 24.19 1.26 1.63
CA THR A 73 25.16 2.19 2.17
C THR A 73 26.54 1.54 2.20
N GLY A 74 27.59 2.29 2.56
CA GLY A 74 28.92 1.73 2.73
C GLY A 74 28.99 0.56 3.73
N ARG A 75 28.07 0.51 4.71
CA ARG A 75 28.05 -0.49 5.78
C ARG A 75 26.96 -1.55 5.64
N VAL A 76 25.87 -1.26 4.92
CA VAL A 76 24.67 -2.11 4.92
C VAL A 76 24.10 -2.26 3.52
N ALA A 77 23.88 -3.50 3.12
CA ALA A 77 23.06 -3.86 1.96
C ALA A 77 21.66 -4.22 2.45
N TYR A 78 20.62 -3.65 1.83
CA TYR A 78 19.24 -3.96 2.20
C TYR A 78 18.65 -4.95 1.20
N GLU A 79 18.02 -6.01 1.71
CA GLU A 79 17.21 -6.89 0.87
C GLU A 79 15.78 -6.35 0.79
N PRO A 80 15.19 -6.28 -0.41
CA PRO A 80 13.86 -5.73 -0.59
C PRO A 80 12.76 -6.60 0.04
N ALA A 81 11.64 -5.99 0.39
CA ALA A 81 10.46 -6.69 0.90
C ALA A 81 9.26 -6.45 -0.01
N THR A 82 8.42 -7.46 -0.19
CA THR A 82 7.19 -7.38 -0.99
C THR A 82 5.99 -7.77 -0.14
N ALA A 83 4.86 -7.09 -0.36
CA ALA A 83 3.55 -7.53 0.11
C ALA A 83 2.50 -7.40 -1.00
N LEU A 84 1.44 -8.20 -0.92
CA LEU A 84 0.28 -8.13 -1.81
C LEU A 84 -0.93 -7.65 -1.02
N ILE A 85 -1.67 -6.69 -1.58
CA ILE A 85 -2.95 -6.24 -1.02
C ILE A 85 -4.03 -6.25 -2.08
N ARG A 86 -5.28 -6.39 -1.65
CA ARG A 86 -6.45 -6.37 -2.52
C ARG A 86 -7.24 -5.08 -2.28
N VAL A 87 -7.16 -4.14 -3.20
CA VAL A 87 -7.99 -2.93 -3.15
C VAL A 87 -9.39 -3.29 -3.61
N VAL A 88 -10.39 -3.07 -2.75
CA VAL A 88 -11.79 -3.33 -3.08
C VAL A 88 -12.47 -2.04 -3.53
N PRO A 89 -13.48 -2.10 -4.42
CA PRO A 89 -14.25 -0.93 -4.77
C PRO A 89 -14.77 -0.21 -3.51
N GLY A 90 -14.61 1.11 -3.47
CA GLY A 90 -15.39 1.92 -2.55
C GLY A 90 -16.87 1.71 -2.89
N ARG A 91 -17.73 1.67 -1.86
CA ARG A 91 -19.18 1.42 -2.00
C ARG A 91 -19.66 2.07 -3.30
N ALA A 92 -19.96 1.26 -4.32
CA ALA A 92 -20.69 1.74 -5.47
C ALA A 92 -21.90 2.44 -4.85
N ALA A 93 -22.20 3.67 -5.25
CA ALA A 93 -23.57 4.10 -5.12
C ALA A 93 -24.36 3.08 -5.95
N SER A 94 -24.88 2.05 -5.28
CA SER A 94 -25.98 1.24 -5.76
C SER A 94 -27.19 2.17 -5.83
N ARG A 95 -27.15 3.09 -6.80
CA ARG A 95 -28.20 4.06 -7.11
C ARG A 95 -28.38 4.25 -8.61
N SER A 96 -28.10 3.21 -9.40
CA SER A 96 -29.04 2.88 -10.47
C SER A 96 -30.14 2.00 -9.90
N GLY A 97 -30.81 2.51 -8.85
CA GLY A 97 -32.22 2.22 -8.66
C GLY A 97 -32.97 3.05 -9.70
N ARG A 98 -32.85 2.70 -10.99
CA ARG A 98 -33.77 3.19 -11.99
C ARG A 98 -35.11 2.54 -11.65
N ARG A 99 -35.94 3.28 -10.93
CA ARG A 99 -37.36 2.98 -10.70
C ARG A 99 -37.95 2.48 -12.03
N ILE A 100 -38.15 1.17 -12.16
CA ILE A 100 -39.17 0.65 -13.05
C ILE A 100 -40.49 0.74 -12.30
N ASN A 101 -41.07 1.96 -12.26
CA ASN A 101 -42.49 2.11 -11.95
C ASN A 101 -43.05 3.41 -12.56
N ARG A 102 -43.60 3.26 -13.77
CA ARG A 102 -44.75 3.97 -14.34
C ARG A 102 -45.43 2.85 -15.14
N GLY A 103 -46.44 2.16 -14.62
CA GLY A 103 -47.71 2.73 -14.21
C GLY A 103 -48.66 2.58 -15.39
N LEU A 104 -49.33 1.43 -15.46
CA LEU A 104 -50.59 1.25 -16.19
C LEU A 104 -51.61 2.24 -15.61
N SER A 105 -52.22 3.08 -16.44
CA SER A 105 -53.49 3.79 -16.18
C SER A 105 -53.94 4.51 -17.45
N GLY A 106 -55.15 4.22 -17.93
CA GLY A 106 -55.86 5.01 -18.95
C GLY A 106 -56.03 4.29 -20.28
#